data_AF-A0A2X2LY29-F1
#
_entry.id   AF-A0A2X2LY29-F1
#
_cell.length_a   1.000
_cell.length_b   1.000
_cell.length_c   1.000
_cell.angle_alpha   90.00
_cell.angle_beta   90.00
_cell.angle_gamma   90.00
#
_symmetry.space_group_name_H-M   'P 1'
#
loop_
_entity.id
_entity.type
_entity.pdbx_description
1 polymer ?
#
loop_
_entity_poly.entity_id
_entity_poly.type
_entity_poly.pdbx_seq_one_letter_code
_entity_poly.pdbx_strand_id
1 'polypeptide(L)' 'MYGVSRELQDEFAYRSHQLTAENVKNGNISQEILPITVKGELFNTDESLKSHIPKDNFGRFKPVIKGGTVTAAK' A
#
# COMPACT_ATOMS: atom_id res chain seq x y z
N MET A 1 19.14 -7.69 -16.10
CA MET A 1 18.44 -7.12 -14.92
C MET A 1 18.17 -5.65 -15.21
N TYR A 2 16.98 -5.12 -14.91
CA TYR A 2 16.50 -3.80 -15.40
C TYR A 2 17.01 -2.58 -14.60
N GLY A 3 17.86 -2.75 -13.59
CA GLY A 3 18.48 -1.63 -12.86
C GLY A 3 17.53 -0.77 -12.01
N VAL A 4 16.38 -1.32 -11.58
CA VAL A 4 15.41 -0.58 -10.76
C VAL A 4 15.96 -0.32 -9.36
N SER A 5 16.14 0.95 -9.00
CA SER A 5 16.70 1.36 -7.72
C SER A 5 15.70 1.17 -6.56
N ARG A 6 16.22 1.21 -5.33
CA ARG A 6 15.40 1.14 -4.10
C ARG A 6 14.45 2.34 -4.02
N GLU A 7 14.94 3.51 -4.40
CA GLU A 7 14.19 4.78 -4.36
C GLU A 7 13.00 4.72 -5.31
N LEU A 8 13.19 4.18 -6.53
CA LEU A 8 12.10 3.99 -7.49
C LEU A 8 11.05 3.00 -6.99
N GLN A 9 11.46 1.94 -6.29
CA GLN A 9 10.55 0.97 -5.67
C GLN A 9 9.70 1.64 -4.58
N ASP A 10 10.33 2.40 -3.69
CA ASP A 10 9.64 3.09 -2.59
C ASP A 10 8.72 4.20 -3.10
N GLU A 11 9.12 4.94 -4.15
CA GLU A 11 8.28 5.93 -4.82
C GLU A 11 7.03 5.33 -5.46
N PHE A 12 7.19 4.20 -6.14
CA PHE A 12 6.07 3.47 -6.72
C PHE A 12 5.10 2.99 -5.63
N ALA A 13 5.63 2.40 -4.56
CA ALA A 13 4.82 1.91 -3.46
C ALA A 13 4.03 3.04 -2.77
N TYR A 14 4.68 4.17 -2.48
CA TYR A 14 4.01 5.35 -1.92
C TYR A 14 2.90 5.87 -2.84
N ARG A 15 3.20 6.04 -4.14
CA ARG A 15 2.22 6.50 -5.13
C ARG A 15 1.03 5.55 -5.23
N SER A 16 1.26 4.23 -5.18
CA SER A 16 0.19 3.24 -5.19
C SER A 16 -0.79 3.46 -4.04
N HIS A 17 -0.30 3.66 -2.82
CA HIS A 17 -1.16 3.93 -1.66
C HIS A 17 -1.92 5.26 -1.78
N GLN A 18 -1.31 6.31 -2.33
CA GLN A 18 -2.00 7.59 -2.55
C GLN A 18 -3.15 7.45 -3.56
N LEU A 19 -2.93 6.75 -4.67
CA LEU A 19 -3.97 6.50 -5.67
C LEU A 19 -5.12 5.66 -5.11
N THR A 20 -4.82 4.61 -4.35
CA THR A 20 -5.88 3.82 -3.69
C THR A 20 -6.66 4.67 -2.69
N ALA A 21 -6.01 5.51 -1.90
CA ALA A 21 -6.68 6.40 -0.94
C ALA A 21 -7.64 7.38 -1.63
N GLU A 22 -7.22 7.95 -2.75
CA GLU A 22 -8.05 8.82 -3.57
C GLU A 22 -9.26 8.06 -4.14
N ASN A 23 -9.07 6.85 -4.65
CA ASN A 23 -10.16 6.05 -5.21
C ASN A 23 -11.14 5.52 -4.16
N VAL A 24 -10.69 5.25 -2.94
CA VAL A 24 -11.57 4.97 -1.79
C VAL A 24 -12.38 6.22 -1.46
N LYS A 25 -11.74 7.39 -1.36
CA LYS A 25 -12.43 8.67 -1.06
C LYS A 25 -13.47 9.02 -2.13
N ASN A 26 -13.16 8.79 -3.39
CA ASN A 26 -14.05 9.06 -4.51
C ASN A 26 -15.14 7.98 -4.69
N GLY A 27 -15.07 6.89 -3.93
CA GLY A 27 -16.01 5.78 -4.00
C GLY A 27 -15.80 4.85 -5.20
N ASN A 28 -14.79 5.07 -6.04
CA ASN A 28 -14.55 4.32 -7.27
C ASN A 28 -14.34 2.82 -6.99
N ILE A 29 -13.47 2.48 -6.05
CA ILE A 29 -13.19 1.09 -5.68
C ILE A 29 -14.24 0.53 -4.70
N SER A 30 -14.98 1.39 -4.00
CA SER A 30 -16.04 0.94 -3.10
C SER A 30 -17.21 0.30 -3.84
N GLN A 31 -17.38 0.56 -5.14
CA GLN A 31 -18.47 -0.02 -5.94
C GLN A 31 -18.27 -1.51 -6.25
N GLU A 32 -17.03 -2.00 -6.19
CA GLU A 32 -16.69 -3.41 -6.45
C GLU A 32 -16.51 -4.24 -5.16
N ILE A 33 -16.48 -3.59 -3.99
CA ILE A 33 -16.34 -4.28 -2.70
C ILE A 33 -17.70 -4.75 -2.18
N LEU A 34 -17.85 -6.08 -2.09
CA LEU A 34 -18.99 -6.67 -1.39
C LEU A 34 -18.72 -6.66 0.12
N PRO A 35 -19.57 -5.99 0.93
CA PRO A 35 -19.37 -5.94 2.37
C PRO A 35 -19.56 -7.31 3.00
N ILE A 36 -18.68 -7.67 3.92
CA ILE A 36 -18.79 -8.91 4.71
C ILE A 36 -18.89 -8.58 6.20
N THR A 37 -19.65 -9.39 6.93
CA THR A 37 -19.77 -9.26 8.39
C THR A 37 -19.02 -10.39 9.05
N VAL A 38 -18.04 -10.05 9.89
CA VAL A 38 -17.25 -11.02 10.67
C VAL A 38 -17.40 -10.68 12.14
N LYS A 39 -17.91 -11.62 12.94
CA LYS A 39 -18.13 -11.43 14.39
C LYS A 39 -18.95 -10.17 14.76
N GLY A 40 -19.86 -9.75 13.87
CA GLY A 40 -20.70 -8.56 14.07
C GLY A 40 -20.08 -7.25 13.59
N GLU A 41 -18.84 -7.26 13.10
CA GLU A 41 -18.19 -6.09 12.50
C GLU A 41 -18.31 -6.12 10.97
N LEU A 42 -18.57 -4.96 10.38
CA LEU A 42 -18.71 -4.78 8.93
C LEU A 42 -17.35 -4.45 8.32
N PHE A 43 -16.93 -5.26 7.35
CA PHE A 43 -15.72 -5.05 6.55
C PHE A 43 -16.13 -4.71 5.12
N ASN A 44 -15.88 -3.46 4.72
CA ASN A 44 -16.23 -2.91 3.41
C ASN A 44 -15.13 -2.03 2.81
N THR A 45 -13.92 -2.07 3.38
CA THR A 45 -12.76 -1.27 2.98
C THR A 45 -11.50 -2.12 3.13
N ASP A 46 -10.53 -1.95 2.24
CA ASP A 46 -9.24 -2.63 2.31
C ASP A 46 -8.41 -2.19 3.53
N GLU A 47 -7.97 -3.15 4.34
CA GLU A 47 -7.12 -2.91 5.53
C GLU A 47 -5.65 -2.61 5.19
N SER A 48 -5.23 -2.94 3.96
CA SER A 48 -3.83 -2.80 3.52
C SER A 48 -3.41 -1.35 3.24
N LEU A 49 -4.36 -0.41 3.19
CA LEU A 49 -4.13 0.97 2.81
C LEU A 49 -3.36 1.76 3.87
N LYS A 50 -2.22 2.33 3.48
CA LYS A 50 -1.32 3.11 4.34
C LYS A 50 -1.22 4.57 3.92
N SER A 51 -2.35 5.19 3.65
CA SER A 51 -2.44 6.58 3.17
C SER A 51 -1.82 7.61 4.11
N HIS A 52 -1.76 7.31 5.41
CA HIS A 52 -1.21 8.18 6.46
C HIS A 52 0.31 8.08 6.62
N ILE A 53 0.98 7.11 5.99
CA ILE A 53 2.42 6.91 6.15
C ILE A 53 3.19 7.90 5.26
N PRO A 54 4.08 8.74 5.82
CA PRO A 54 4.92 9.62 5.04
C PRO A 54 5.87 8.85 4.13
N LYS A 55 6.20 9.41 2.96
CA LYS A 55 7.14 8.83 1.98
C LYS A 55 8.46 8.39 2.63
N ASP A 56 9.01 9.22 3.53
CA ASP A 56 10.29 8.96 4.20
C ASP A 56 10.30 7.69 5.06
N ASN A 57 9.13 7.18 5.45
CA ASN A 57 9.05 5.94 6.20
C ASN A 57 9.27 4.70 5.32
N PHE A 58 9.03 4.77 4.00
CA PHE A 58 9.26 3.65 3.08
C PHE A 58 10.74 3.27 2.98
N GLY A 59 11.65 4.25 3.09
CA GLY A 59 13.09 4.01 3.10
C GLY A 59 13.60 3.23 4.33
N ARG A 60 12.82 3.20 5.43
CA ARG A 60 13.25 2.60 6.70
C ARG A 60 13.11 1.07 6.75
N PHE A 61 12.37 0.49 5.82
CA PHE A 61 12.13 -0.96 5.84
C PHE A 61 13.36 -1.75 5.41
N LYS A 62 13.59 -2.86 6.12
CA LYS A 62 14.63 -3.82 5.78
C LYS A 62 14.21 -4.62 4.54
N PRO A 63 15.15 -4.91 3.63
CA PRO A 63 14.90 -5.81 2.52
C PRO A 63 14.43 -7.19 2.98
N VAL A 64 13.50 -7.79 2.22
CA VAL A 64 13.00 -9.15 2.46
C VAL A 64 14.12 -10.19 2.23
N ILE A 65 15.02 -9.90 1.30
CA ILE A 65 16.19 -10.73 0.97
C ILE A 65 17.45 -9.97 1.34
N LYS A 66 18.38 -10.61 2.06
CA LYS A 66 19.67 -10.01 2.44
C LYS A 66 20.43 -9.56 1.18
N GLY A 67 20.82 -8.28 1.15
CA GLY A 67 21.49 -7.67 0.00
C GLY A 67 20.57 -7.28 -1.17
N GLY A 68 19.26 -7.49 -1.05
CA GLY A 68 18.26 -7.03 -2.02
C GLY A 68 17.72 -5.63 -1.71
N THR A 69 16.84 -5.13 -2.59
CA THR A 69 16.18 -3.83 -2.44
C THR A 69 14.70 -3.92 -2.10
N VAL A 70 14.06 -5.06 -2.37
CA VAL A 70 12.61 -5.24 -2.22
C VAL A 70 12.22 -5.29 -0.74
N THR A 71 11.23 -4.49 -0.33
CA THR A 71 10.72 -4.43 1.05
C THR A 71 9.21 -4.68 1.12
N ALA A 72 8.71 -5.00 2.31
CA ALA A 72 7.28 -5.20 2.55
C ALA A 72 6.52 -3.90 2.89
N ALA A 73 7.21 -2.75 2.90
CA ALA A 73 6.69 -1.43 3.29
C ALA A 73 5.58 -1.50 4.36
N LYS A 74 5.92 -2.08 5.53
CA LYS A 74 4.97 -2.60 6.50
C LYS A 74 4.35 -1.55 7.43
#